data_AF-A0A842YDV0-F1
#
_entry.id   AF-A0A842YDV0-F1
#
_cell.length_a   1.000
_cell.length_b   1.000
_cell.length_c   1.000
_cell.angle_alpha   90.00
_cell.angle_beta   90.00
_cell.angle_gamma   90.00
#
_symmetry.space_group_name_H-M   'P 1'
#
loop_
_entity.id
_entity.type
_entity.pdbx_description
1 polymer ?
#
loop_
_entity_poly.entity_id
_entity_poly.type
_entity_poly.pdbx_seq_one_letter_code
_entity_poly.pdbx_strand_id
1 'polypeptide(L)'
;SLISALDSFSGIDGRTDDGTSSTNALETIEHEGNLVMIEKSKHFLMAFIVSNKSEEEAQRKVMNSLLLGIEQKYHDIWDTWNGDLAIFETSMFDVLAEIPIKPVSFDYIVRAREAGRPLPFNSREVGKAVVEVKSAIENNETVGGLVRSLDLPREIILGCLQLMNQYGWIDFKVELGPTSHLRKLGAVDEDTKKAYGAVVVKFVDLCDGATPLEDVVRKLNVSLPAMKFVATKLVLNGVLEIVA
;
A
#
# COMPACT_ATOMS: atom_id res chain seq x y z
N SER A 1 -12.95 20.18 2.67
CA SER A 1 -13.28 18.82 3.12
C SER A 1 -13.63 17.99 1.90
N LEU A 2 -12.96 16.86 1.65
CA LEU A 2 -13.20 15.97 0.50
C LEU A 2 -14.67 15.57 0.35
N ILE A 3 -15.38 15.45 1.48
CA ILE A 3 -16.83 15.17 1.52
C ILE A 3 -17.66 16.28 0.85
N SER A 4 -17.31 17.57 1.03
CA SER A 4 -17.99 18.67 0.31
C SER A 4 -17.72 18.70 -1.18
N ALA A 5 -16.57 18.20 -1.63
CA ALA A 5 -16.27 18.05 -3.06
C ALA A 5 -17.00 16.84 -3.66
N LEU A 6 -17.22 15.79 -2.86
CA LEU A 6 -18.04 14.64 -3.26
C LEU A 6 -19.53 14.98 -3.34
N ASP A 7 -20.05 15.81 -2.43
CA ASP A 7 -21.45 16.28 -2.45
C ASP A 7 -21.78 17.11 -3.71
N SER A 8 -20.82 17.82 -4.30
CA SER A 8 -21.03 18.53 -5.58
C SER A 8 -21.25 17.61 -6.78
N PHE A 9 -20.96 16.30 -6.67
CA PHE A 9 -21.22 15.34 -7.74
C PHE A 9 -22.63 14.73 -7.69
N SER A 10 -23.39 14.93 -6.60
CA SER A 10 -24.81 14.52 -6.53
C SER A 10 -25.72 15.26 -7.52
N GLY A 11 -25.21 16.30 -8.18
CA GLY A 11 -25.91 17.06 -9.22
C GLY A 11 -25.66 16.58 -10.66
N ILE A 12 -24.85 15.54 -10.90
CA ILE A 12 -24.53 15.03 -12.25
C ILE A 12 -25.32 13.74 -12.56
N ASP A 13 -26.60 13.69 -12.16
CA ASP A 13 -27.56 12.74 -12.72
C ASP A 13 -28.15 13.31 -14.01
N GLY A 14 -27.30 13.35 -15.05
CA GLY A 14 -27.67 13.65 -16.42
C GLY A 14 -27.57 12.39 -17.27
N ARG A 15 -28.65 11.60 -17.29
CA ARG A 15 -29.00 10.54 -18.27
C ARG A 15 -27.97 10.23 -19.35
N THR A 16 -27.47 9.00 -19.37
CA THR A 16 -27.20 8.26 -20.62
C THR A 16 -27.53 6.79 -20.40
N ASP A 17 -28.69 6.37 -20.93
CA ASP A 17 -28.95 4.97 -21.28
C ASP A 17 -28.07 4.67 -22.50
N ASP A 18 -26.96 3.95 -22.30
CA ASP A 18 -26.41 3.12 -23.37
C ASP A 18 -25.55 2.00 -22.76
N GLY A 19 -25.86 0.77 -23.17
CA GLY A 19 -25.31 -0.49 -22.66
C GLY A 19 -23.87 -0.78 -23.09
N THR A 20 -22.97 0.17 -22.93
CA THR A 20 -21.51 -0.01 -23.06
C THR A 20 -20.86 0.31 -21.73
N SER A 21 -20.14 -0.66 -21.15
CA SER A 21 -19.46 -0.54 -19.86
C SER A 21 -18.22 0.37 -19.94
N SER A 22 -18.41 1.65 -20.26
CA SER A 22 -17.37 2.66 -20.15
C SER A 22 -17.40 3.26 -18.75
N THR A 23 -16.35 3.02 -17.98
CA THR A 23 -16.09 3.75 -16.74
C THR A 23 -15.90 5.23 -17.09
N ASN A 24 -16.84 6.07 -16.67
CA ASN A 24 -16.77 7.52 -16.85
C ASN A 24 -15.78 8.08 -15.83
N ALA A 25 -14.51 8.23 -16.21
CA ALA A 25 -13.49 8.89 -15.41
C ALA A 25 -14.00 10.25 -14.91
N LEU A 26 -14.04 10.43 -13.59
CA LEU A 26 -14.39 11.70 -12.98
C LEU A 26 -13.12 12.56 -12.85
N GLU A 27 -13.35 13.88 -12.93
CA GLU A 27 -12.33 14.91 -13.05
C GLU A 27 -11.24 14.86 -11.97
N THR A 28 -10.03 15.23 -12.39
CA THR A 28 -8.86 15.42 -11.53
C THR A 28 -9.03 16.67 -10.66
N ILE A 29 -9.09 16.51 -9.33
CA ILE A 29 -9.19 17.65 -8.41
C ILE A 29 -7.80 17.95 -7.84
N GLU A 30 -7.29 19.16 -8.10
CA GLU A 30 -6.08 19.67 -7.46
C GLU A 30 -6.44 20.36 -6.14
N HIS A 31 -5.94 19.85 -5.02
CA HIS A 31 -6.10 20.46 -3.71
C HIS A 31 -4.79 20.43 -2.94
N GLU A 32 -4.26 21.60 -2.59
CA GLU A 32 -3.03 21.75 -1.79
C GLU A 32 -1.80 21.03 -2.38
N GLY A 33 -1.72 20.93 -3.71
CA GLY A 33 -0.63 20.23 -4.41
C GLY A 33 -0.81 18.72 -4.53
N ASN A 34 -1.91 18.16 -3.99
CA ASN A 34 -2.31 16.78 -4.22
C ASN A 34 -3.31 16.70 -5.37
N LEU A 35 -3.17 15.66 -6.17
CA LEU A 35 -4.02 15.35 -7.31
C LEU A 35 -4.92 14.18 -6.92
N VAL A 36 -6.24 14.38 -6.93
CA VAL A 36 -7.22 13.33 -6.65
C VAL A 36 -7.77 12.80 -7.97
N MET A 37 -7.47 11.55 -8.29
CA MET A 37 -8.08 10.82 -9.38
C MET A 37 -9.33 10.11 -8.89
N ILE A 38 -10.41 10.16 -9.66
CA ILE A 38 -11.66 9.49 -9.34
C ILE A 38 -12.07 8.63 -10.54
N GLU A 39 -12.29 7.35 -10.28
CA GLU A 39 -12.90 6.43 -11.22
C GLU A 39 -14.21 5.90 -10.64
N LYS A 40 -15.20 5.67 -11.49
CA LYS A 40 -16.49 5.10 -11.08
C LYS A 40 -16.91 3.97 -12.00
N SER A 41 -17.59 3.00 -11.40
CA SER A 41 -18.35 1.95 -12.07
C SER A 41 -19.84 2.19 -11.84
N LYS A 42 -20.67 1.16 -12.05
CA LYS A 42 -22.13 1.25 -11.92
C LYS A 42 -22.55 1.50 -10.46
N HIS A 43 -21.89 0.85 -9.51
CA HIS A 43 -22.24 0.88 -8.09
C HIS A 43 -21.09 1.34 -7.18
N PHE A 44 -19.85 1.40 -7.68
CA PHE A 44 -18.69 1.78 -6.88
C PHE A 44 -17.99 3.03 -7.41
N LEU A 45 -17.35 3.74 -6.48
CA LEU A 45 -16.46 4.85 -6.76
C LEU A 45 -15.13 4.61 -6.05
N MET A 46 -14.03 4.82 -6.75
CA MET A 46 -12.69 4.75 -6.20
C MET A 46 -12.01 6.09 -6.38
N ALA A 47 -11.47 6.64 -5.28
CA ALA A 47 -10.67 7.84 -5.29
C ALA A 47 -9.24 7.51 -4.88
N PHE A 48 -8.26 8.01 -5.63
CA PHE A 48 -6.85 7.82 -5.38
C PHE A 48 -6.13 9.16 -5.36
N ILE A 49 -5.44 9.45 -4.25
CA ILE A 49 -4.74 10.72 -4.05
C ILE A 49 -3.26 10.50 -4.35
N VAL A 50 -2.72 11.26 -5.29
CA VAL A 50 -1.32 11.19 -5.68
C VAL A 50 -0.65 12.56 -5.59
N SER A 51 0.64 12.55 -5.30
CA SER A 51 1.48 13.74 -5.25
C SER A 51 2.20 14.03 -6.58
N ASN A 52 2.11 13.12 -7.56
CA ASN A 52 2.77 13.25 -8.86
C ASN A 52 1.87 12.75 -9.99
N LYS A 53 1.75 13.55 -11.05
CA LYS A 53 0.94 13.26 -12.24
C LYS A 53 1.61 12.30 -13.24
N SER A 54 2.90 12.01 -13.10
CA SER A 54 3.66 11.29 -14.13
C SER A 54 3.20 9.85 -14.39
N GLU A 55 2.40 9.27 -13.49
CA GLU A 55 1.92 7.88 -13.58
C GLU A 55 0.39 7.78 -13.68
N GLU A 56 -0.30 8.89 -13.95
CA GLU A 56 -1.78 8.97 -13.94
C GLU A 56 -2.44 7.87 -14.78
N GLU A 57 -1.99 7.66 -16.02
CA GLU A 57 -2.60 6.67 -16.93
C GLU A 57 -2.45 5.23 -16.42
N ALA A 58 -1.28 4.89 -15.87
CA ALA A 58 -1.04 3.58 -15.29
C ALA A 58 -1.91 3.36 -14.04
N GLN A 59 -2.00 4.37 -13.19
CA GLN A 59 -2.81 4.32 -11.96
C GLN A 59 -4.31 4.21 -12.28
N ARG A 60 -4.82 4.96 -13.25
CA ARG A 60 -6.21 4.84 -13.73
C ARG A 60 -6.51 3.46 -14.28
N LYS A 61 -5.56 2.83 -14.98
CA LYS A 61 -5.73 1.44 -15.47
C LYS A 61 -5.92 0.46 -14.30
N VAL A 62 -5.11 0.61 -13.24
CA VAL A 62 -5.25 -0.22 -12.02
C VAL A 62 -6.60 0.04 -11.35
N MET A 63 -6.99 1.30 -11.14
CA MET A 63 -8.28 1.66 -10.54
C MET A 63 -9.47 1.08 -11.33
N ASN A 64 -9.44 1.18 -12.66
CA ASN A 64 -10.48 0.61 -13.51
C ASN A 64 -10.53 -0.92 -13.40
N SER A 65 -9.38 -1.59 -13.40
CA SER A 65 -9.32 -3.05 -13.22
C SER A 65 -9.88 -3.49 -11.88
N LEU A 66 -9.55 -2.76 -10.80
CA LEU A 66 -10.08 -3.02 -9.46
C LEU A 66 -11.59 -2.82 -9.41
N LEU A 67 -12.11 -1.72 -9.95
CA LEU A 67 -13.54 -1.44 -9.97
C LEU A 67 -14.32 -2.53 -10.73
N LEU A 68 -13.82 -2.96 -11.89
CA LEU A 68 -14.44 -4.06 -12.65
C LEU A 68 -14.41 -5.38 -11.87
N GLY A 69 -13.29 -5.70 -11.21
CA GLY A 69 -13.17 -6.89 -10.37
C GLY A 69 -14.15 -6.87 -9.19
N ILE A 70 -14.31 -5.72 -8.55
CA ILE A 70 -15.24 -5.52 -7.43
C ILE A 70 -16.70 -5.64 -7.92
N GLU A 71 -17.07 -5.00 -9.03
CA GLU A 71 -18.40 -5.15 -9.64
C GLU A 71 -18.73 -6.61 -9.94
N GLN A 72 -17.78 -7.34 -10.53
CA GLN A 72 -17.96 -8.75 -10.83
C GLN A 72 -18.09 -9.60 -9.56
N LYS A 73 -17.27 -9.33 -8.54
CA LYS A 73 -17.32 -10.04 -7.25
C LYS A 73 -18.68 -9.92 -6.56
N TYR A 74 -19.35 -8.79 -6.73
CA TYR A 74 -20.63 -8.49 -6.07
C TYR A 74 -21.82 -8.44 -7.03
N HIS A 75 -21.71 -8.90 -8.27
CA HIS A 75 -22.78 -8.74 -9.27
C HIS A 75 -24.14 -9.34 -8.84
N ASP A 76 -24.13 -10.44 -8.09
CA ASP A 76 -25.34 -11.14 -7.64
C ASP A 76 -26.00 -10.52 -6.40
N ILE A 77 -25.31 -9.63 -5.69
CA ILE A 77 -25.80 -9.17 -4.39
C ILE A 77 -26.84 -8.06 -4.53
N TRP A 78 -26.84 -7.31 -5.64
CA TRP A 78 -27.51 -6.01 -5.74
C TRP A 78 -29.01 -6.09 -5.50
N ASP A 79 -29.65 -7.15 -5.96
CA ASP A 79 -31.09 -7.37 -5.80
C ASP A 79 -31.49 -7.71 -4.35
N THR A 80 -30.53 -8.15 -3.53
CA THR A 80 -30.75 -8.60 -2.14
C THR A 80 -30.01 -7.75 -1.12
N TRP A 81 -29.28 -6.73 -1.58
CA TRP A 81 -28.45 -5.91 -0.72
C TRP A 81 -29.33 -5.05 0.20
N ASN A 82 -29.08 -5.18 1.51
CA ASN A 82 -29.86 -4.54 2.56
C ASN A 82 -29.24 -3.21 3.06
N GLY A 83 -28.23 -2.69 2.36
CA GLY A 83 -27.50 -1.49 2.77
C GLY A 83 -26.31 -1.74 3.72
N ASP A 84 -26.05 -2.98 4.13
CA ASP A 84 -24.87 -3.31 4.93
C ASP A 84 -23.59 -3.20 4.08
N LEU A 85 -22.73 -2.23 4.43
CA LEU A 85 -21.47 -1.99 3.72
C LEU A 85 -20.37 -2.99 4.09
N ALA A 86 -20.52 -3.72 5.21
CA ALA A 86 -19.50 -4.64 5.71
C ALA A 86 -19.17 -5.74 4.70
N ILE A 87 -20.14 -6.15 3.87
CA ILE A 87 -19.95 -7.18 2.85
C ILE A 87 -18.89 -6.80 1.79
N PHE A 88 -18.71 -5.50 1.55
CA PHE A 88 -17.74 -4.99 0.56
C PHE A 88 -16.35 -4.82 1.14
N GLU A 89 -16.21 -4.77 2.48
CA GLU A 89 -14.94 -4.47 3.12
C GLU A 89 -13.85 -5.48 2.72
N THR A 90 -14.19 -6.74 2.42
CA THR A 90 -13.19 -7.73 1.97
C THR A 90 -12.46 -7.33 0.69
N SER A 91 -13.04 -6.47 -0.16
CA SER A 91 -12.39 -5.98 -1.37
C SER A 91 -11.24 -5.02 -1.12
N MET A 92 -11.07 -4.56 0.12
CA MET A 92 -9.88 -3.82 0.50
C MET A 92 -8.59 -4.64 0.33
N PHE A 93 -8.64 -5.98 0.44
CA PHE A 93 -7.48 -6.82 0.18
C PHE A 93 -7.09 -6.83 -1.30
N ASP A 94 -8.09 -6.80 -2.18
CA ASP A 94 -7.90 -6.66 -3.62
C ASP A 94 -7.21 -5.31 -3.92
N VAL A 95 -7.68 -4.23 -3.28
CA VAL A 95 -7.07 -2.89 -3.41
C VAL A 95 -5.64 -2.88 -2.86
N LEU A 96 -5.38 -3.44 -1.67
CA LEU A 96 -4.07 -3.44 -1.04
C LEU A 96 -3.04 -4.34 -1.73
N ALA A 97 -3.49 -5.30 -2.54
CA ALA A 97 -2.62 -6.13 -3.36
C ALA A 97 -2.06 -5.35 -4.55
N GLU A 98 -2.89 -4.54 -5.21
CA GLU A 98 -2.51 -3.73 -6.38
C GLU A 98 -1.94 -2.37 -6.00
N ILE A 99 -2.46 -1.76 -4.94
CA ILE A 99 -2.10 -0.42 -4.45
C ILE A 99 -1.76 -0.53 -2.95
N PRO A 100 -0.59 -1.10 -2.60
CA PRO A 100 -0.19 -1.26 -1.21
C PRO A 100 0.07 0.08 -0.51
N ILE A 101 -0.29 0.18 0.77
CA ILE A 101 0.09 1.32 1.62
C ILE A 101 1.61 1.39 1.75
N LYS A 102 2.23 0.23 1.95
CA LYS A 102 3.68 0.03 1.94
C LYS A 102 3.98 -1.36 1.40
N PRO A 103 4.99 -1.52 0.53
CA PRO A 103 5.40 -2.83 0.07
C PRO A 103 5.92 -3.66 1.25
N VAL A 104 5.44 -4.91 1.35
CA VAL A 104 5.84 -5.87 2.38
C VAL A 104 6.66 -6.98 1.72
N SER A 105 7.94 -7.06 2.04
CA SER A 105 8.80 -8.15 1.56
C SER A 105 8.60 -9.41 2.40
N PHE A 106 8.78 -10.57 1.77
CA PHE A 106 8.74 -11.87 2.45
C PHE A 106 9.86 -12.05 3.47
N ASP A 107 10.97 -11.33 3.30
CA ASP A 107 12.12 -11.43 4.21
C ASP A 107 11.98 -10.52 5.44
N TYR A 108 10.91 -9.73 5.51
CA TYR A 108 10.67 -8.90 6.69
C TYR A 108 10.34 -9.77 7.89
N ILE A 109 10.92 -9.39 9.03
CA ILE A 109 10.61 -9.97 10.33
C ILE A 109 9.42 -9.22 10.90
N VAL A 110 8.39 -9.95 11.31
CA VAL A 110 7.18 -9.35 11.89
C VAL A 110 7.29 -9.32 13.42
N ARG A 111 7.02 -8.17 14.02
CA ARG A 111 7.00 -8.01 15.49
C ARG A 111 5.64 -7.52 15.94
N ALA A 112 4.96 -8.33 16.75
CA ALA A 112 3.72 -7.92 17.39
C ALA A 112 3.98 -6.78 18.39
N ARG A 113 3.03 -5.86 18.49
CA ARG A 113 2.98 -4.82 19.53
C ARG A 113 1.92 -5.14 20.56
N GLU A 114 2.11 -4.61 21.77
CA GLU A 114 1.17 -4.81 22.88
C GLU A 114 -0.18 -4.13 22.65
N ALA A 115 -0.20 -3.00 21.94
CA ALA A 115 -1.42 -2.25 21.66
C ALA A 115 -1.38 -1.57 20.27
N GLY A 116 -2.44 -1.77 19.50
CA GLY A 116 -2.74 -1.03 18.28
C GLY A 116 -4.04 -0.24 18.40
N ARG A 117 -4.31 0.62 17.43
CA ARG A 117 -5.58 1.35 17.30
C ARG A 117 -6.66 0.42 16.74
N PRO A 118 -7.94 0.57 17.14
CA PRO A 118 -9.03 -0.21 16.55
C PRO A 118 -9.04 -0.12 15.02
N LEU A 119 -9.24 -1.25 14.36
CA LEU A 119 -9.43 -1.29 12.91
C LEU A 119 -10.86 -0.84 12.57
N PRO A 120 -11.06 0.00 11.54
CA PRO A 120 -12.38 0.56 11.21
C PRO A 120 -13.20 -0.38 10.31
N PHE A 121 -13.19 -1.67 10.60
CA PHE A 121 -13.87 -2.70 9.79
C PHE A 121 -14.94 -3.38 10.63
N ASN A 122 -16.13 -3.54 10.06
CA ASN A 122 -17.25 -4.24 10.68
C ASN A 122 -17.44 -5.65 10.10
N SER A 123 -16.75 -5.98 9.01
CA SER A 123 -16.78 -7.29 8.37
C SER A 123 -16.22 -8.37 9.29
N ARG A 124 -17.02 -9.42 9.46
CA ARG A 124 -16.60 -10.62 10.19
C ARG A 124 -15.50 -11.36 9.44
N GLU A 125 -15.51 -11.36 8.11
CA GLU A 125 -14.48 -11.98 7.27
C GLU A 125 -13.14 -11.28 7.45
N VAL A 126 -13.11 -9.94 7.38
CA VAL A 126 -11.91 -9.14 7.64
C VAL A 126 -11.42 -9.38 9.07
N GLY A 127 -12.32 -9.36 10.05
CA GLY A 127 -11.98 -9.62 11.45
C GLY A 127 -11.36 -11.02 11.67
N LYS A 128 -11.92 -12.06 11.06
CA LYS A 128 -11.35 -13.43 11.11
C LYS A 128 -9.96 -13.48 10.51
N ALA A 129 -9.77 -12.94 9.31
CA ALA A 129 -8.47 -12.93 8.64
C ALA A 129 -7.40 -12.22 9.48
N VAL A 130 -7.73 -11.06 10.06
CA VAL A 130 -6.81 -10.32 10.93
C VAL A 130 -6.44 -11.13 12.18
N VAL A 131 -7.42 -11.76 12.84
CA VAL A 131 -7.16 -12.59 14.03
C VAL A 131 -6.26 -13.78 13.69
N GLU A 132 -6.56 -14.47 12.58
CA GLU A 132 -5.80 -15.63 12.13
C GLU A 132 -4.34 -15.27 11.80
N VAL A 133 -4.13 -14.20 11.02
CA VAL A 133 -2.78 -13.70 10.72
C VAL A 133 -2.07 -13.27 12.00
N LYS A 134 -2.74 -12.54 12.90
CA LYS A 134 -2.15 -12.09 14.16
C LYS A 134 -1.69 -13.26 15.03
N SER A 135 -2.50 -14.31 15.14
CA SER A 135 -2.15 -15.51 15.92
C SER A 135 -0.97 -16.28 15.32
N ALA A 136 -0.78 -16.24 14.00
CA ALA A 136 0.34 -16.90 13.35
C ALA A 136 1.68 -16.17 13.50
N ILE A 137 1.68 -14.86 13.81
CA ILE A 137 2.91 -14.05 14.00
C ILE A 137 3.79 -14.62 15.11
N GLU A 138 3.19 -15.16 16.18
CA GLU A 138 3.97 -15.72 17.30
C GLU A 138 4.80 -16.95 16.90
N ASN A 139 4.38 -17.66 15.85
CA ASN A 139 4.99 -18.91 15.41
C ASN A 139 5.89 -18.77 14.18
N ASN A 140 5.99 -17.57 13.62
CA ASN A 140 6.73 -17.32 12.38
C ASN A 140 7.65 -16.12 12.52
N GLU A 141 8.89 -16.29 12.11
CA GLU A 141 9.87 -15.20 12.17
C GLU A 141 9.69 -14.21 11.02
N THR A 142 9.39 -14.69 9.81
CA THR A 142 9.30 -13.86 8.60
C THR A 142 7.91 -13.86 7.96
N VAL A 143 7.63 -12.83 7.16
CA VAL A 143 6.41 -12.75 6.34
C VAL A 143 6.28 -13.95 5.40
N GLY A 144 7.37 -14.40 4.79
CA GLY A 144 7.38 -15.59 3.94
C GLY A 144 7.10 -16.89 4.71
N GLY A 145 7.45 -16.95 6.00
CA GLY A 145 7.02 -18.03 6.90
C GLY A 145 5.50 -17.99 7.12
N LEU A 146 4.96 -16.81 7.46
CA LEU A 146 3.53 -16.60 7.69
C LEU A 146 2.69 -17.07 6.49
N VAL A 147 3.04 -16.62 5.29
CA VAL A 147 2.31 -16.96 4.06
C VAL A 147 2.29 -18.46 3.78
N ARG A 148 3.33 -19.20 4.16
CA ARG A 148 3.37 -20.66 4.01
C ARG A 148 2.63 -21.42 5.12
N SER A 149 2.43 -20.79 6.27
CA SER A 149 1.85 -21.42 7.46
C SER A 149 0.32 -21.30 7.53
N LEU A 150 -0.27 -20.36 6.79
CA LEU A 150 -1.69 -20.05 6.82
C LEU A 150 -2.39 -20.59 5.56
N ASP A 151 -3.61 -21.10 5.72
CA ASP A 151 -4.49 -21.48 4.60
C ASP A 151 -5.32 -20.28 4.13
N LEU A 152 -4.63 -19.16 3.88
CA LEU A 152 -5.21 -17.92 3.39
C LEU A 152 -4.52 -17.49 2.10
N PRO A 153 -5.23 -16.85 1.16
CA PRO A 153 -4.62 -16.21 0.02
C PRO A 153 -3.51 -15.24 0.44
N ARG A 154 -2.41 -15.25 -0.31
CA ARG A 154 -1.24 -14.39 -0.07
C ARG A 154 -1.65 -12.92 0.07
N GLU A 155 -2.55 -12.46 -0.78
CA GLU A 155 -3.04 -11.09 -0.88
C GLU A 155 -3.75 -10.67 0.42
N ILE A 156 -4.54 -11.56 1.01
CA ILE A 156 -5.21 -11.35 2.30
C ILE A 156 -4.17 -11.25 3.42
N ILE A 157 -3.17 -12.14 3.46
CA ILE A 157 -2.13 -12.13 4.49
C ILE A 157 -1.32 -10.82 4.41
N LEU A 158 -0.86 -10.45 3.21
CA LEU A 158 -0.11 -9.19 3.00
C LEU A 158 -0.97 -7.98 3.33
N GLY A 159 -2.24 -7.96 2.94
CA GLY A 159 -3.18 -6.89 3.28
C GLY A 159 -3.40 -6.76 4.79
N CYS A 160 -3.62 -7.87 5.51
CA CYS A 160 -3.72 -7.87 6.96
C CYS A 160 -2.46 -7.30 7.63
N LEU A 161 -1.28 -7.68 7.16
CA LEU A 161 -0.01 -7.16 7.68
C LEU A 161 0.14 -5.65 7.43
N GLN A 162 -0.23 -5.16 6.24
CA GLN A 162 -0.23 -3.72 5.92
C GLN A 162 -1.17 -2.93 6.84
N LEU A 163 -2.39 -3.42 7.06
CA LEU A 163 -3.37 -2.79 7.97
C LEU A 163 -2.87 -2.81 9.41
N MET A 164 -2.42 -3.96 9.89
CA MET A 164 -1.91 -4.09 11.25
C MET A 164 -0.73 -3.14 11.49
N ASN A 165 0.16 -2.96 10.50
CA ASN A 165 1.25 -2.00 10.62
C ASN A 165 0.73 -0.56 10.64
N GLN A 166 -0.18 -0.19 9.74
CA GLN A 166 -0.78 1.15 9.67
C GLN A 166 -1.51 1.54 10.98
N TYR A 167 -2.15 0.58 11.63
CA TYR A 167 -2.86 0.79 12.89
C TYR A 167 -2.00 0.49 14.14
N GLY A 168 -0.72 0.17 13.97
CA GLY A 168 0.25 0.04 15.06
C GLY A 168 0.17 -1.27 15.85
N TRP A 169 -0.46 -2.30 15.30
CA TRP A 169 -0.50 -3.64 15.88
C TRP A 169 0.80 -4.43 15.67
N ILE A 170 1.54 -4.11 14.61
CA ILE A 170 2.81 -4.76 14.29
C ILE A 170 3.84 -3.75 13.79
N ASP A 171 5.11 -4.10 13.92
CA ASP A 171 6.22 -3.49 13.19
C ASP A 171 6.90 -4.52 12.29
N PHE A 172 7.50 -4.02 11.21
CA PHE A 172 8.47 -4.79 10.44
C PHE A 172 9.88 -4.46 10.87
N LYS A 173 10.73 -5.49 10.93
CA LYS A 173 12.17 -5.36 11.05
C LYS A 173 12.81 -5.93 9.79
N VAL A 174 13.89 -5.28 9.35
CA VAL A 174 14.70 -5.71 8.21
C VAL A 174 16.12 -5.95 8.69
N GLU A 175 16.74 -7.02 8.22
CA GLU A 175 18.13 -7.32 8.50
C GLU A 175 19.02 -6.93 7.32
N LEU A 176 19.86 -5.92 7.51
CA LEU A 176 20.83 -5.48 6.52
C LEU A 176 22.24 -5.83 6.96
N GLY A 177 23.02 -6.48 6.09
CA GLY A 177 24.45 -6.75 6.28
C GLY A 177 25.32 -5.78 5.46
N PRO A 178 26.64 -5.74 5.73
CA PRO A 178 27.60 -5.00 4.89
C PRO A 178 27.56 -5.43 3.42
N THR A 179 27.27 -6.70 3.18
CA THR A 179 27.18 -7.34 1.86
C THR A 179 25.78 -7.31 1.26
N SER A 180 24.80 -6.66 1.91
CA SER A 180 23.47 -6.53 1.35
C SER A 180 23.50 -5.64 0.10
N HIS A 181 22.77 -6.04 -0.93
CA HIS A 181 22.61 -5.27 -2.16
C HIS A 181 21.27 -4.56 -2.14
N LEU A 182 21.28 -3.25 -2.34
CA LEU A 182 20.08 -2.42 -2.31
C LEU A 182 19.83 -1.83 -3.69
N ARG A 183 18.56 -1.83 -4.11
CA ARG A 183 18.12 -1.20 -5.36
C ARG A 183 17.15 -0.08 -5.08
N LYS A 184 17.31 1.03 -5.80
CA LYS A 184 16.38 2.15 -5.78
C LYS A 184 15.06 1.78 -6.43
N LEU A 185 13.97 2.00 -5.71
CA LEU A 185 12.59 1.89 -6.22
C LEU A 185 11.92 3.26 -6.37
N GLY A 186 12.22 4.20 -5.47
CA GLY A 186 11.53 5.48 -5.40
C GLY A 186 12.44 6.66 -5.10
N ALA A 187 11.82 7.83 -4.94
CA ALA A 187 12.50 9.04 -4.49
C ALA A 187 12.45 9.14 -2.96
N VAL A 188 13.45 9.82 -2.39
CA VAL A 188 13.44 10.16 -0.97
C VAL A 188 12.45 11.30 -0.73
N ASP A 189 11.57 11.14 0.25
CA ASP A 189 10.61 12.17 0.65
C ASP A 189 11.32 13.39 1.29
N GLU A 190 10.67 14.55 1.26
CA GLU A 190 11.27 15.79 1.74
C GLU A 190 11.56 15.76 3.25
N ASP A 191 10.78 15.05 4.06
CA ASP A 191 11.04 14.93 5.51
C ASP A 191 12.32 14.12 5.78
N THR A 192 12.51 13.00 5.07
CA THR A 192 13.74 12.19 5.14
C THR A 192 14.95 12.99 4.64
N LYS A 193 14.80 13.73 3.54
CA LYS A 193 15.85 14.62 3.02
C LYS A 193 16.19 15.76 3.96
N LYS A 194 15.20 16.34 4.66
CA LYS A 194 15.42 17.36 5.69
C LYS A 194 16.12 16.79 6.93
N ALA A 195 15.77 15.57 7.32
CA ALA A 195 16.36 14.90 8.50
C ALA A 195 17.81 14.46 8.28
N TYR A 196 18.14 13.95 7.09
CA TYR A 196 19.44 13.34 6.80
C TYR A 196 20.31 14.14 5.82
N GLY A 197 19.78 15.20 5.22
CA GLY A 197 20.47 16.06 4.25
C GLY A 197 20.63 15.41 2.87
N ALA A 198 21.29 16.12 1.94
CA ALA A 198 21.46 15.66 0.55
C ALA A 198 22.26 14.35 0.40
N VAL A 199 22.96 13.91 1.44
CA VAL A 199 23.72 12.65 1.42
C VAL A 199 22.80 11.44 1.25
N VAL A 200 21.58 11.48 1.80
CA VAL A 200 20.64 10.36 1.66
C VAL A 200 20.13 10.21 0.22
N VAL A 201 19.94 11.33 -0.49
CA VAL A 201 19.53 11.31 -1.89
C VAL A 201 20.63 10.66 -2.74
N LYS A 202 21.88 11.09 -2.54
CA LYS A 202 23.05 10.49 -3.20
C LYS A 202 23.21 9.01 -2.85
N PHE A 203 22.93 8.61 -1.61
CA PHE A 203 22.93 7.22 -1.20
C PHE A 203 21.93 6.38 -1.98
N VAL A 204 20.68 6.84 -2.07
CA VAL A 204 19.64 6.16 -2.83
C VAL A 204 20.01 6.07 -4.32
N ASP A 205 20.59 7.12 -4.89
CA ASP A 205 21.02 7.12 -6.30
C ASP A 205 22.18 6.16 -6.60
N LEU A 206 22.98 5.79 -5.60
CA LEU A 206 24.08 4.83 -5.73
C LEU A 206 23.64 3.37 -5.49
N CYS A 207 22.40 3.14 -5.04
CA CYS A 207 21.86 1.81 -4.80
C CYS A 207 21.34 1.20 -6.10
N ASP A 208 22.20 0.49 -6.82
CA ASP A 208 21.96 -0.11 -8.14
C ASP A 208 21.50 -1.59 -8.09
N GLY A 209 21.49 -2.21 -6.92
CA GLY A 209 21.20 -3.63 -6.73
C GLY A 209 22.37 -4.57 -7.00
N ALA A 210 23.56 -4.06 -7.35
CA ALA A 210 24.74 -4.86 -7.67
C ALA A 210 25.94 -4.52 -6.77
N THR A 211 26.04 -3.29 -6.28
CA THR A 211 27.12 -2.85 -5.39
C THR A 211 26.77 -3.17 -3.93
N PRO A 212 27.68 -3.80 -3.14
CA PRO A 212 27.46 -4.04 -1.72
C PRO A 212 27.25 -2.74 -0.93
N LEU A 213 26.39 -2.79 0.10
CA LEU A 213 26.08 -1.66 0.96
C LEU A 213 27.34 -0.98 1.52
N GLU A 214 28.34 -1.74 1.96
CA GLU A 214 29.57 -1.19 2.52
C GLU A 214 30.36 -0.34 1.52
N ASP A 215 30.39 -0.73 0.24
CA ASP A 215 31.11 -0.01 -0.80
C ASP A 215 30.35 1.24 -1.25
N VAL A 216 29.01 1.18 -1.30
CA VAL A 216 28.16 2.36 -1.51
C VAL A 216 28.39 3.38 -0.40
N VAL A 217 28.38 2.93 0.86
CA VAL A 217 28.63 3.78 2.03
C VAL A 217 30.02 4.40 1.99
N ARG A 218 31.04 3.62 1.61
CA ARG A 218 32.42 4.10 1.50
C ARG A 218 32.55 5.26 0.51
N LYS A 219 31.84 5.21 -0.62
CA LYS A 219 31.82 6.31 -1.62
C LYS A 219 31.27 7.63 -1.05
N LEU A 220 30.42 7.57 -0.03
CA LEU A 220 29.81 8.74 0.60
C LEU A 220 30.60 9.29 1.79
N ASN A 221 31.68 8.61 2.21
CA ASN A 221 32.48 8.96 3.39
C ASN A 221 31.64 9.11 4.67
N VAL A 222 30.69 8.20 4.89
CA VAL A 222 29.84 8.17 6.08
C VAL A 222 29.99 6.86 6.86
N SER A 223 29.55 6.86 8.12
CA SER A 223 29.58 5.68 8.99
C SER A 223 28.60 4.61 8.52
N LEU A 224 29.08 3.36 8.35
CA LEU A 224 28.26 2.21 7.98
C LEU A 224 27.13 1.94 8.99
N PRO A 225 27.35 1.92 10.31
CA PRO A 225 26.26 1.82 11.28
C PRO A 225 25.17 2.89 11.11
N ALA A 226 25.56 4.14 10.89
CA ALA A 226 24.60 5.23 10.70
C ALA A 226 23.83 5.08 9.38
N MET A 227 24.52 4.78 8.28
CA MET A 227 23.86 4.61 6.99
C MET A 227 23.02 3.34 6.92
N LYS A 228 23.40 2.26 7.62
CA LYS A 228 22.57 1.07 7.78
C LYS A 228 21.23 1.40 8.43
N PHE A 229 21.20 2.24 9.47
CA PHE A 229 19.96 2.69 10.10
C PHE A 229 19.07 3.46 9.11
N VAL A 230 19.66 4.36 8.33
CA VAL A 230 18.94 5.13 7.29
C VAL A 230 18.44 4.19 6.17
N ALA A 231 19.26 3.26 5.71
CA ALA A 231 18.91 2.26 4.71
C ALA A 231 17.73 1.39 5.18
N THR A 232 17.73 0.94 6.43
CA THR A 232 16.60 0.20 7.00
C THR A 232 15.31 1.01 6.96
N LYS A 233 15.34 2.30 7.31
CA LYS A 233 14.16 3.17 7.19
C LYS A 233 13.69 3.33 5.74
N LEU A 234 14.63 3.52 4.81
CA LEU A 234 14.32 3.66 3.39
C LEU A 234 13.70 2.38 2.80
N VAL A 235 14.18 1.21 3.21
CA VAL A 235 13.59 -0.08 2.83
C VAL A 235 12.18 -0.23 3.39
N LEU A 236 12.00 0.05 4.68
CA LEU A 236 10.69 0.00 5.34
C LEU A 236 9.68 1.02 4.78
N ASN A 237 10.15 2.10 4.16
CA ASN A 237 9.32 3.09 3.47
C ASN A 237 9.15 2.80 1.98
N GLY A 238 9.70 1.70 1.46
CA GLY A 238 9.57 1.31 0.05
C GLY A 238 10.39 2.16 -0.94
N VAL A 239 11.33 2.99 -0.44
CA VAL A 239 12.23 3.79 -1.30
C VAL A 239 13.35 2.91 -1.87
N LEU A 240 13.78 1.94 -1.08
CA LEU A 240 14.78 0.94 -1.45
C LEU A 240 14.19 -0.46 -1.29
N GLU A 241 14.75 -1.43 -2.00
CA GLU A 241 14.53 -2.85 -1.75
C GLU A 241 15.84 -3.60 -1.60
N ILE A 242 15.78 -4.76 -0.95
CA ILE A 242 16.90 -5.70 -0.86
C ILE A 242 16.84 -6.62 -2.07
N VAL A 243 17.97 -6.72 -2.78
CA VAL A 243 18.15 -7.69 -3.86
C VAL A 243 18.78 -8.95 -3.28
N ALA A 244 18.16 -10.10 -3.54
CA ALA A 244 18.65 -11.41 -3.15
C ALA A 244 19.84 -11.86 -4.02
#